data_AF-A0AA43EQW5-F1
#
_entry.id   AF-A0AA43EQW5-F1
#
_cell.length_a   1.000
_cell.length_b   1.000
_cell.length_c   1.000
_cell.angle_alpha   90.00
_cell.angle_beta   90.00
_cell.angle_gamma   90.00
#
_symmetry.space_group_name_H-M   'P 1'
#
loop_
_entity.id
_entity.type
_entity.pdbx_description
1 polymer ?
#
loop_
_entity_poly.entity_id
_entity_poly.type
_entity_poly.pdbx_seq_one_letter_code
_entity_poly.pdbx_strand_id
1 'polypeptide(L)' 'TPRGRPYVLEINTVPGMTETSLLPMAAAQVGIGYDTLVERILQSALDRVPRSASGVRQESAG' A
#
# COMPACT_ATOMS: atom_id res chain seq x y z
N THR A 1 -6.49 -26.98 -9.11
CA THR A 1 -6.80 -26.91 -10.55
C THR A 1 -6.25 -28.15 -11.22
N PRO A 2 -6.79 -28.60 -12.37
CA PRO A 2 -6.16 -29.67 -13.13
C PRO A 2 -4.67 -29.30 -13.34
N ARG A 3 -3.76 -30.15 -12.85
CA ARG A 3 -2.30 -29.99 -12.94
C ARG A 3 -1.67 -28.80 -12.19
N GLY A 4 -2.29 -28.28 -11.14
CA GLY A 4 -1.64 -27.28 -10.26
C GLY A 4 -1.39 -25.90 -10.89
N ARG A 5 -1.99 -25.61 -12.05
CA ARG A 5 -1.90 -24.31 -12.72
C ARG A 5 -2.70 -23.25 -11.94
N PRO A 6 -2.11 -22.13 -11.48
CA PRO A 6 -2.85 -21.06 -10.83
C PRO A 6 -3.69 -20.27 -11.84
N TYR A 7 -4.81 -19.72 -11.38
CA TYR A 7 -5.66 -18.80 -12.13
C TYR A 7 -5.98 -17.60 -11.23
N VAL A 8 -5.91 -16.39 -11.80
CA VAL A 8 -6.35 -15.16 -11.11
C VAL A 8 -7.83 -14.98 -11.41
N LEU A 9 -8.65 -14.96 -10.36
CA LEU A 9 -10.10 -14.84 -10.48
C LEU A 9 -10.57 -13.39 -10.40
N GLU A 10 -9.94 -12.60 -9.52
CA GLU A 10 -10.29 -11.21 -9.27
C GLU A 10 -9.08 -10.41 -8.79
N ILE A 11 -9.20 -9.07 -8.86
CA ILE A 11 -8.28 -8.12 -8.26
C ILE A 11 -9.11 -7.14 -7.43
N ASN A 12 -8.93 -7.15 -6.12
CA ASN A 12 -9.55 -6.19 -5.21
C ASN A 12 -8.65 -4.97 -5.04
N THR A 13 -9.01 -3.85 -5.65
CA THR A 13 -8.25 -2.59 -5.54
C THR A 13 -8.47 -1.87 -4.21
N VAL A 14 -9.52 -2.23 -3.48
CA VAL A 14 -9.82 -1.76 -2.12
C VAL A 14 -10.06 -2.98 -1.23
N PRO A 15 -9.00 -3.59 -0.67
CA PRO A 15 -9.14 -4.73 0.21
C PRO A 15 -9.69 -4.29 1.58
N GLY A 16 -10.26 -5.26 2.32
CA GLY A 16 -10.55 -5.05 3.75
C GLY A 16 -9.28 -4.81 4.55
N MET A 17 -9.38 -4.00 5.61
CA MET A 17 -8.27 -3.59 6.48
C MET A 17 -8.56 -3.84 7.98
N THR A 18 -9.54 -4.68 8.31
CA THR A 18 -9.79 -5.09 9.71
C THR A 18 -8.84 -6.22 10.13
N GLU A 19 -8.81 -6.55 11.42
CA GLU A 19 -7.98 -7.65 11.96
C GLU A 19 -8.21 -9.00 11.25
N THR A 20 -9.45 -9.27 10.83
CA THR A 20 -9.84 -10.50 10.14
C THR A 20 -9.80 -10.39 8.61
N SER A 21 -9.25 -9.30 8.07
CA SER A 21 -9.10 -9.12 6.62
C SER A 21 -7.85 -9.83 6.08
N LEU A 22 -7.95 -10.37 4.86
CA LEU A 22 -6.87 -11.18 4.25
C LEU A 22 -5.55 -10.44 4.08
N LEU A 23 -5.57 -9.15 3.72
CA LEU A 23 -4.35 -8.38 3.49
C LEU A 23 -3.56 -8.16 4.80
N PRO A 24 -4.15 -7.63 5.89
CA PRO A 24 -3.48 -7.57 7.20
C PRO A 24 -2.99 -8.93 7.70
N MET A 25 -3.79 -9.99 7.58
CA MET A 25 -3.39 -11.34 8.00
C MET A 25 -2.18 -11.85 7.22
N ALA A 26 -2.15 -11.66 5.89
CA ALA A 26 -1.02 -12.08 5.06
C ALA A 26 0.27 -11.31 5.38
N ALA A 27 0.16 -10.01 5.68
CA ALA A 27 1.30 -9.19 6.11
C ALA A 27 1.85 -9.69 7.46
N ALA A 28 0.97 -9.98 8.42
CA ALA A 28 1.36 -10.50 9.74
C ALA A 28 2.09 -11.85 9.64
N GLN A 29 1.69 -12.74 8.71
CA GLN A 29 2.37 -14.02 8.48
C GLN A 29 3.85 -13.89 8.06
N VAL A 30 4.23 -12.75 7.49
CA VAL A 30 5.62 -12.45 7.13
C VAL A 30 6.28 -11.45 8.09
N GLY A 31 5.68 -11.22 9.26
CA GLY A 31 6.22 -10.35 10.32
C GLY A 31 6.00 -8.85 10.09
N ILE A 32 5.11 -8.45 9.19
CA ILE A 32 4.76 -7.04 8.99
C ILE A 32 3.54 -6.72 9.86
N GLY A 33 3.73 -5.86 10.86
CA GLY A 33 2.65 -5.36 11.71
C GLY A 33 1.69 -4.43 10.97
N TYR A 34 0.50 -4.23 11.53
CA TYR A 34 -0.56 -3.42 10.92
C TYR A 34 -0.11 -1.98 10.64
N ASP A 35 0.48 -1.31 11.61
CA ASP A 35 0.92 0.08 11.45
C ASP A 35 1.99 0.20 10.35
N THR A 36 2.95 -0.72 10.31
CA THR A 36 3.96 -0.79 9.26
C THR A 36 3.34 -1.07 7.88
N LEU A 37 2.30 -1.91 7.79
CA LEU A 37 1.57 -2.13 6.55
C LEU A 37 0.90 -0.83 6.07
N VAL A 38 0.23 -0.11 6.97
CA VAL A 38 -0.43 1.16 6.66
C VAL A 38 0.60 2.21 6.20
N GLU A 39 1.72 2.35 6.91
CA GLU A 39 2.81 3.25 6.54
C GLU A 39 3.34 2.96 5.13
N ARG A 40 3.54 1.69 4.78
CA ARG A 40 3.98 1.29 3.42
C ARG A 40 2.97 1.66 2.34
N ILE A 41 1.68 1.50 2.61
CA ILE A 41 0.61 1.91 1.68
C ILE A 41 0.63 3.42 1.47
N LEU A 42 0.74 4.19 2.56
CA LEU A 42 0.82 5.65 2.51
C LEU A 42 2.07 6.12 1.75
N GLN A 43 3.23 5.56 2.06
CA GLN A 43 4.48 5.89 1.36
C GLN A 43 4.37 5.59 -0.14
N SER A 44 3.81 4.43 -0.52
CA SER A 44 3.55 4.10 -1.92
C SER A 44 2.61 5.10 -2.61
N ALA A 45 1.63 5.66 -1.89
CA ALA A 45 0.76 6.71 -2.42
C ALA A 45 1.53 8.03 -2.63
N LEU A 46 2.36 8.44 -1.67
CA LEU A 46 3.19 9.63 -1.77
C LEU A 46 4.20 9.56 -2.92
N ASP A 47 4.84 8.40 -3.10
CA ASP A 47 5.83 8.18 -4.16
C ASP A 47 5.23 8.29 -5.58
N ARG A 48 3.91 8.06 -5.71
CA ARG A 48 3.18 8.21 -6.98
C ARG A 48 2.87 9.66 -7.33
N VAL A 49 2.97 10.59 -6.38
CA VAL A 49 2.72 12.02 -6.62
C VAL A 49 3.96 12.62 -7.29
N PRO A 50 3.86 13.14 -8.54
CA PRO A 50 4.99 13.78 -9.20
C PRO A 50 5.46 14.99 -8.37
N ARG A 51 6.78 15.07 -8.15
CA ARG A 51 7.42 16.16 -7.37
C ARG A 51 7.23 17.57 -7.97
N SER A 52 6.59 17.70 -9.12
CA SER A 52 6.29 18.96 -9.79
C SER A 52 5.07 19.71 -9.22
N ALA A 53 4.27 19.09 -8.34
CA ALA A 53 3.11 19.74 -7.72
C ALA A 53 3.45 20.47 -6.40
N SER A 54 4.62 20.24 -5.81
CA SER A 54 5.07 20.96 -4.61
C SER A 54 5.73 22.28 -5.00
N GLY A 55 4.90 23.26 -5.38
CA GLY A 55 5.28 24.67 -5.41
C GLY A 55 5.48 25.20 -3.99
N VAL A 56 6.54 24.75 -3.32
CA VAL A 56 7.06 25.46 -2.15
C VAL A 56 7.73 26.71 -2.69
N ARG A 57 7.05 27.86 -2.58
CA ARG A 57 7.72 29.15 -2.70
C ARG A 57 8.76 29.19 -1.58
N GLN A 58 10.04 29.16 -1.93
CA GLN A 58 11.07 29.63 -1.01
C GLN A 58 10.74 31.10 -0.73
N GLU A 59 10.28 31.39 0.47
CA GLU A 59 10.27 32.76 0.97
C GLU A 59 11.73 33.16 1.18
N SER A 60 12.22 34.05 0.33
CA SER A 60 13.51 34.70 0.46
C SER A 60 13.54 35.46 1.78
N ALA A 61 14.35 35.00 2.73
CA ALA A 61 14.74 35.82 3.87
C ALA A 61 15.46 37.07 3.32
N GLY A 62 14.96 38.24 3.75
CA GLY A 62 15.52 39.55 3.40
C GLY A 62 16.87 39.84 4.06
#